data_AF-A0A4S3K4C7-F1
#
_entry.id   AF-A0A4S3K4C7-F1
#
_cell.length_a   1.000
_cell.length_b   1.000
_cell.length_c   1.000
_cell.angle_alpha   90.00
_cell.angle_beta   90.00
_cell.angle_gamma   90.00
#
_symmetry.space_group_name_H-M   'P 1'
#
loop_
_entity.id
_entity.type
_entity.pdbx_description
1 polymer ?
#
loop_
_entity_poly.entity_id
_entity_poly.type
_entity_poly.pdbx_seq_one_letter_code
_entity_poly.pdbx_strand_id
1 'polypeptide(L)'
;MNRPPEPTDEALRERFRRGFASLDVSDPNALLRYHEFGGAPEDREAGAAWLSERIPGLSPQRVLVCPGIQSGLLALLAVLARPGETICCEAITYPGLKGLASQLGIRLHG
;
A
#
# COMPACT_ATOMS: atom_id res chain seq x y z
N MET A 1 2.14 -17.17 4.50
CA MET A 1 2.96 -15.94 4.53
C MET A 1 3.78 -15.88 3.25
N ASN A 2 3.74 -14.76 2.53
CA ASN A 2 4.58 -14.54 1.36
C ASN A 2 6.02 -14.31 1.84
N ARG A 3 6.90 -15.31 1.70
CA ARG A 3 8.34 -15.11 1.92
C ARG A 3 8.93 -14.75 0.56
N PRO A 4 9.41 -13.51 0.37
CA PRO A 4 10.08 -13.18 -0.87
C PRO A 4 11.32 -14.08 -1.04
N PRO A 5 11.67 -14.45 -2.29
CA PRO A 5 12.87 -15.23 -2.55
C PRO A 5 14.11 -14.48 -2.07
N GLU A 6 15.06 -15.21 -1.50
CA GLU A 6 16.30 -14.61 -1.03
C GLU A 6 17.21 -14.26 -2.21
N PRO A 7 17.71 -13.01 -2.31
CA PRO A 7 18.67 -12.66 -3.35
C PRO A 7 19.93 -13.51 -3.21
N THR A 8 20.35 -14.23 -4.25
CA THR A 8 21.64 -14.94 -4.30
C THR A 8 22.75 -14.11 -4.94
N ASP A 9 22.39 -13.08 -5.71
CA ASP A 9 23.31 -12.14 -6.36
C ASP A 9 24.05 -11.28 -5.32
N GLU A 10 25.38 -11.40 -5.31
CA GLU A 10 26.26 -10.69 -4.38
C GLU A 10 26.27 -9.17 -4.61
N ALA A 11 26.22 -8.72 -5.87
CA ALA A 11 26.15 -7.30 -6.20
C ALA A 11 24.81 -6.69 -5.75
N LEU A 12 23.72 -7.44 -5.85
CA LEU A 12 22.42 -7.01 -5.32
C LEU A 12 22.44 -6.92 -3.78
N ARG A 13 23.00 -7.91 -3.09
CA ARG A 13 23.18 -7.89 -1.62
C ARG A 13 24.01 -6.69 -1.17
N GLU A 14 25.10 -6.41 -1.88
CA GLU A 14 25.98 -5.28 -1.63
C GLU A 14 25.25 -3.93 -1.78
N ARG A 15 24.46 -3.78 -2.86
CA ARG A 15 23.63 -2.59 -3.08
C ARG A 15 22.59 -2.40 -1.97
N PHE A 16 21.93 -3.47 -1.54
CA PHE A 16 20.98 -3.40 -0.42
C PHE A 16 21.66 -2.91 0.86
N ARG A 17 22.82 -3.49 1.20
CA ARG A 17 23.55 -3.10 2.41
C ARG A 17 24.00 -1.63 2.38
N ARG A 18 24.54 -1.16 1.24
CA ARG A 18 24.91 0.24 1.06
C ARG A 18 23.71 1.17 1.13
N GLY A 19 22.59 0.80 0.50
CA GLY A 19 21.34 1.54 0.57
C GLY A 19 20.86 1.68 2.02
N PHE A 20 20.80 0.57 2.77
CA PHE A 20 20.44 0.61 4.19
C PHE A 20 21.40 1.46 5.02
N ALA A 21 22.72 1.34 4.81
CA ALA A 21 23.70 2.15 5.52
C ALA A 21 23.63 3.65 5.19
N SER A 22 23.11 4.00 4.01
CA SER A 22 22.89 5.39 3.59
C SER A 22 21.60 6.01 4.14
N LEU A 23 20.73 5.23 4.79
CA LEU A 23 19.55 5.76 5.45
C LEU A 23 19.99 6.53 6.70
N ASP A 24 20.15 7.84 6.56
CA ASP A 24 20.35 8.74 7.69
C ASP A 24 19.00 8.94 8.39
N VAL A 25 18.80 8.25 9.51
CA VAL A 25 17.69 8.53 10.41
C VAL A 25 18.08 9.76 11.22
N SER A 26 17.95 10.92 10.58
CA SER A 26 18.35 12.21 11.14
C SER A 26 17.57 12.59 12.40
N ASP A 27 16.33 12.10 12.54
CA ASP A 27 15.56 12.15 13.79
C ASP A 27 14.93 10.78 14.12
N PRO A 28 15.56 9.98 15.01
CA PRO A 28 14.98 8.73 15.49
C PRO A 28 13.62 8.90 16.15
N ASN A 29 13.32 10.08 16.71
CA ASN A 29 12.03 10.31 17.34
C ASN A 29 10.91 10.42 16.30
N ALA A 30 11.19 10.85 15.07
CA ALA A 30 10.21 10.84 14.00
C ALA A 30 9.67 9.43 13.73
N LEU A 31 10.51 8.40 13.88
CA LEU A 31 10.11 6.99 13.74
C LEU A 31 9.34 6.45 14.95
N LEU A 32 9.49 7.07 16.12
CA LEU A 32 8.92 6.59 17.39
C LEU A 32 7.65 7.34 17.81
N ARG A 33 7.32 8.43 17.13
CA ARG A 33 6.11 9.21 17.38
C ARG A 33 4.89 8.59 16.70
N TYR A 34 3.72 8.98 17.20
CA TYR A 34 2.49 8.74 16.47
C TYR A 34 2.55 9.43 15.11
N HIS A 35 2.28 8.66 14.07
CA HIS A 35 2.23 9.17 12.71
C HIS A 35 0.90 9.86 12.46
N GLU A 36 0.92 10.89 11.62
CA GLU A 36 -0.29 11.57 11.19
C GLU A 36 -1.20 10.60 10.40
N PHE A 37 -2.51 10.85 10.49
CA PHE A 37 -3.47 10.10 9.72
C PHE A 37 -3.21 10.28 8.22
N GLY A 38 -3.03 9.16 7.52
CA GLY A 38 -2.80 9.14 6.08
C GLY A 38 -1.34 9.23 5.63
N GLY A 39 -0.40 9.23 6.58
CA GLY A 39 1.04 9.21 6.32
C GLY A 39 1.68 10.59 6.42
N ALA A 40 3.01 10.61 6.60
CA ALA A 40 3.77 11.84 6.67
C ALA A 40 3.65 12.63 5.34
N PRO A 41 3.75 13.96 5.36
CA PRO A 41 3.80 14.77 4.14
C PRO A 41 4.80 14.23 3.10
N GLU A 42 6.00 13.88 3.55
CA GLU A 42 7.10 13.39 2.71
C GLU A 42 6.75 12.06 2.04
N ASP A 43 6.09 11.13 2.76
CA ASP A 43 5.66 9.85 2.22
C ASP A 43 4.59 10.04 1.13
N ARG A 44 3.66 10.97 1.34
CA ARG A 44 2.60 11.29 0.38
C ARG A 44 3.17 11.96 -0.87
N GLU A 45 4.15 12.84 -0.72
CA GLU A 45 4.87 13.47 -1.83
C GLU A 45 5.65 12.44 -2.65
N ALA A 46 6.38 11.54 -1.98
CA ALA A 46 7.09 10.45 -2.63
C ALA A 46 6.13 9.52 -3.39
N GLY A 47 4.98 9.18 -2.79
CA GLY A 47 3.93 8.39 -3.42
C GLY A 47 3.34 9.08 -4.65
N ALA A 48 3.05 10.39 -4.56
CA ALA A 48 2.54 11.18 -5.68
C ALA A 48 3.55 11.25 -6.84
N ALA A 49 4.83 11.49 -6.52
CA ALA A 49 5.91 11.51 -7.50
C ALA A 49 6.05 10.16 -8.20
N TRP A 50 6.04 9.05 -7.45
CA TRP A 50 6.13 7.70 -8.00
C TRP A 50 4.93 7.36 -8.92
N LEU A 51 3.73 7.80 -8.56
CA LEU A 51 2.51 7.57 -9.33
C LEU A 51 2.36 8.52 -10.54
N SER A 52 3.12 9.61 -10.60
CA SER A 52 2.95 10.67 -11.61
C SER A 52 3.04 10.18 -13.06
N GLU A 53 3.85 9.15 -13.31
CA GLU A 53 3.95 8.51 -14.64
C GLU A 53 2.63 7.89 -15.12
N ARG A 54 1.81 7.43 -14.18
CA ARG A 54 0.55 6.71 -14.44
C ARG A 54 -0.66 7.59 -14.21
N ILE A 55 -0.55 8.56 -13.30
CA ILE A 55 -1.61 9.50 -12.92
C ILE A 55 -1.04 10.92 -12.98
N PRO A 56 -1.02 11.54 -14.17
CA PRO A 56 -0.51 12.90 -14.33
C PRO A 56 -1.29 13.91 -13.46
N GLY A 57 -0.56 14.80 -12.78
CA GLY A 57 -1.15 15.83 -11.93
C GLY A 57 -1.70 15.34 -10.60
N LEU A 58 -1.35 14.13 -10.14
CA LEU A 58 -1.73 13.64 -8.82
C LEU A 58 -1.15 14.53 -7.72
N SER A 59 -2.02 15.18 -6.97
CA SER A 59 -1.64 15.98 -5.80
C SER A 59 -1.35 15.06 -4.59
N PRO A 60 -0.31 15.33 -3.78
CA PRO A 60 -0.02 14.58 -2.56
C PRO A 60 -1.18 14.55 -1.55
N GLN A 61 -2.05 15.56 -1.56
CA GLN A 61 -3.23 15.63 -0.69
C GLN A 61 -4.30 14.58 -1.06
N ARG A 62 -4.19 13.96 -2.24
CA ARG A 62 -5.04 12.85 -2.69
C ARG A 62 -4.37 11.48 -2.52
N VAL A 63 -3.21 11.42 -1.86
CA VAL A 63 -2.49 10.18 -1.54
C VAL A 63 -2.71 9.83 -0.09
N LEU A 64 -3.04 8.56 0.16
CA LEU A 64 -3.15 7.98 1.49
C LEU A 64 -2.13 6.85 1.61
N VAL A 65 -1.26 6.94 2.62
CA VAL A 65 -0.30 5.87 2.94
C VAL A 65 -1.01 4.82 3.78
N CYS A 66 -1.10 3.59 3.25
CA CYS A 66 -1.74 2.46 3.91
C CYS A 66 -0.70 1.51 4.51
N PRO A 67 -0.98 0.84 5.65
CA PRO A 67 -0.09 -0.17 6.25
C PRO A 67 -0.15 -1.51 5.50
N GLY A 68 -0.13 -1.46 4.16
CA GLY A 68 -0.26 -2.61 3.26
C GLY A 68 -1.58 -2.66 2.49
N ILE A 69 -1.60 -3.52 1.48
CA ILE A 69 -2.69 -3.60 0.50
C ILE A 69 -4.02 -4.06 1.11
N GLN A 70 -4.01 -4.94 2.11
CA GLN A 70 -5.24 -5.47 2.71
C GLN A 70 -6.02 -4.37 3.47
N SER A 71 -5.32 -3.52 4.22
CA SER A 71 -5.94 -2.39 4.91
C SER A 71 -6.49 -1.37 3.91
N GLY A 72 -5.76 -1.09 2.83
CA GLY A 72 -6.24 -0.21 1.76
C GLY A 72 -7.48 -0.76 1.06
N LEU A 73 -7.48 -2.04 0.69
CA LEU A 73 -8.64 -2.69 0.06
C LEU A 73 -9.85 -2.73 1.01
N LEU A 74 -9.65 -3.06 2.29
CA LEU A 74 -10.73 -3.04 3.27
C LEU A 74 -11.39 -1.66 3.36
N ALA A 75 -10.58 -0.60 3.47
CA ALA A 75 -11.08 0.77 3.52
C ALA A 75 -11.85 1.16 2.25
N LEU A 76 -11.31 0.82 1.07
CA LEU A 76 -11.97 1.09 -0.21
C LEU A 76 -13.33 0.38 -0.30
N LEU A 77 -13.37 -0.92 0.00
CA LEU A 77 -14.62 -1.69 -0.06
C LEU A 77 -15.66 -1.15 0.93
N ALA A 78 -15.25 -0.80 2.15
CA ALA A 78 -16.14 -0.26 3.17
C ALA A 78 -16.73 1.11 2.81
N VAL A 79 -16.03 1.91 2.00
CA VAL A 79 -16.51 3.22 1.53
C VAL A 79 -17.34 3.09 0.25
N LEU A 80 -17.01 2.15 -0.63
CA LEU A 80 -17.61 2.04 -1.96
C LEU A 80 -18.88 1.19 -2.02
N ALA A 81 -19.10 0.29 -1.05
CA ALA A 81 -20.26 -0.59 -1.04
C ALA A 81 -20.77 -0.89 0.37
N ARG A 82 -22.07 -1.14 0.47
CA ARG A 82 -22.77 -1.58 1.67
C ARG A 82 -22.97 -3.09 1.66
N PRO A 83 -23.21 -3.72 2.82
CA PRO A 83 -23.59 -5.13 2.87
C PRO A 83 -24.80 -5.43 1.96
N GLY A 84 -24.69 -6.47 1.14
CA GLY A 84 -25.68 -6.89 0.14
C GLY A 84 -25.47 -6.30 -1.27
N GLU A 85 -24.70 -5.21 -1.39
CA GLU A 85 -24.35 -4.62 -2.69
C GLU A 85 -23.31 -5.46 -3.43
N THR A 86 -23.07 -5.12 -4.69
CA THR A 86 -22.20 -5.88 -5.59
C THR A 86 -21.07 -5.02 -6.12
N ILE A 87 -19.85 -5.57 -6.12
CA ILE A 87 -18.67 -4.97 -6.75
C ILE A 87 -18.23 -5.86 -7.91
N CYS A 88 -17.96 -5.23 -9.05
CA CYS A 88 -17.40 -5.92 -10.21
C CYS A 88 -15.89 -6.13 -10.04
N CYS A 89 -15.39 -7.32 -10.38
CA CYS A 89 -13.99 -7.69 -10.43
C CYS A 89 -13.73 -8.62 -11.63
N GLU A 90 -12.49 -9.05 -11.84
CA GLU A 90 -12.19 -10.07 -12.85
C GLU A 90 -12.71 -11.45 -12.43
N ALA A 91 -13.09 -12.30 -13.40
CA ALA A 91 -13.51 -13.69 -13.18
C ALA A 91 -12.48 -14.51 -12.37
N ILE A 92 -11.19 -14.26 -12.61
CA ILE A 92 -10.08 -14.80 -11.82
C ILE A 92 -9.46 -13.63 -11.05
N THR A 93 -9.80 -13.53 -9.76
CA THR A 93 -9.34 -12.42 -8.91
C THR A 93 -8.55 -12.89 -7.69
N TYR A 94 -7.89 -11.92 -7.03
CA TYR A 94 -7.07 -12.12 -5.85
C TYR A 94 -7.88 -12.70 -4.66
N PRO A 95 -7.43 -13.81 -4.02
CA PRO A 95 -8.17 -14.42 -2.91
C PRO A 95 -8.43 -13.49 -1.72
N GLY A 96 -7.54 -12.53 -1.46
CA GLY A 96 -7.74 -11.56 -0.38
C GLY A 96 -8.94 -10.63 -0.62
N LEU A 97 -9.26 -10.31 -1.88
CA LEU A 97 -10.46 -9.54 -2.22
C LEU A 97 -11.73 -10.33 -1.86
N LYS A 98 -11.77 -11.63 -2.18
CA LYS A 98 -12.88 -12.53 -1.84
C LYS A 98 -13.11 -12.61 -0.33
N GLY A 99 -12.04 -12.74 0.45
CA GLY A 99 -12.10 -12.77 1.91
C GLY A 99 -12.68 -11.48 2.49
N LEU A 100 -12.19 -10.32 2.04
CA LEU A 100 -12.67 -9.03 2.50
C LEU A 100 -14.14 -8.78 2.12
N ALA A 101 -14.54 -9.09 0.89
CA ALA A 101 -15.92 -8.95 0.45
C ALA A 101 -16.87 -9.82 1.29
N SER A 102 -16.49 -11.08 1.56
CA SER A 102 -17.26 -11.97 2.44
C SER A 102 -17.40 -11.40 3.85
N GLN A 103 -16.34 -10.81 4.42
CA GLN A 103 -16.37 -10.22 5.75
C GLN A 103 -17.29 -8.99 5.82
N LEU A 104 -17.35 -8.20 4.76
CA LEU A 104 -18.19 -7.00 4.66
C LEU A 104 -19.62 -7.30 4.17
N GLY A 105 -19.93 -8.55 3.82
CA GLY A 105 -21.22 -8.93 3.24
C GLY A 105 -21.43 -8.39 1.82
N ILE A 106 -20.36 -8.09 1.09
CA ILE A 106 -20.40 -7.58 -0.28
C ILE A 106 -20.35 -8.76 -1.27
N ARG A 107 -21.17 -8.72 -2.31
CA ARG A 107 -21.14 -9.69 -3.41
C ARG A 107 -20.09 -9.29 -4.44
N LEU A 108 -19.35 -10.27 -4.96
CA LEU A 108 -18.44 -10.07 -6.08
C LEU A 108 -19.05 -10.64 -7.36
N HIS A 109 -18.92 -9.91 -8.47
CA HIS A 109 -19.33 -10.34 -9.79
C HIS A 109 -18.18 -10.15 -10.78
N GLY A 110 -17.89 -11.14 -11.61
CA GLY A 110 -16.81 -11.08 -12.58
C GLY A 110 -16.99 -12.02 -13.75
#